data_AF-A0A8J6Z815-F1
#
_entry.id   AF-A0A8J6Z815-F1
#
_cell.length_a   1.000
_cell.length_b   1.000
_cell.length_c   1.000
_cell.angle_alpha   90.00
_cell.angle_beta   90.00
_cell.angle_gamma   90.00
#
_symmetry.space_group_name_H-M   'P 1'
#
loop_
_entity.id
_entity.type
_entity.pdbx_description
1 polymer ?
#
loop_
_entity_poly.entity_id
_entity_poly.type
_entity_poly.pdbx_seq_one_letter_code
_entity_poly.pdbx_strand_id
1 'polypeptide(L)'
;MTDGGEGASGLIHTPEHNARIGLANRGQKRSDESRARMSKARTLIAERAYSPYVTLVALLAERVISYTELAKAVGITQEGMSYKMCGKHQFSLVQMEIIRTYLGVVDMTLEELFRREDGSVPDMTPKPYVYPVLAAILQKKRVTFKRLAKVLGVDKSTVSYKMRGKSEFTPEQKAAIRDFLQVDTPLEELFKRQ
;
A
#
# COMPACT_ATOMS: atom_id res chain seq x y z
N MET A 1 2.53 41.94 0.07
CA MET A 1 3.13 41.41 -1.17
C MET A 1 4.55 40.98 -0.82
N THR A 2 4.89 39.72 -1.00
CA THR A 2 6.27 39.22 -0.96
C THR A 2 6.46 38.33 -2.17
N ASP A 3 7.55 38.57 -2.89
CA ASP A 3 7.87 37.92 -4.16
C ASP A 3 8.02 36.42 -3.97
N GLY A 4 7.09 35.70 -4.60
CA GLY A 4 7.15 34.26 -4.72
C GLY A 4 8.38 33.87 -5.53
N GLY A 5 9.31 33.18 -4.87
CA GLY A 5 10.29 32.37 -5.57
C GLY A 5 9.59 31.43 -6.55
N GLU A 6 10.15 31.34 -7.75
CA GLU A 6 9.60 30.66 -8.92
C GLU A 6 9.08 29.26 -8.58
N GLY A 7 7.75 29.08 -8.63
CA GLY A 7 7.12 27.75 -8.66
C GLY A 7 5.90 27.50 -7.78
N ALA A 8 5.51 28.40 -6.88
CA ALA A 8 4.30 28.22 -6.07
C ALA A 8 3.34 29.41 -6.22
N SER A 9 2.44 29.33 -7.21
CA SER A 9 1.35 30.30 -7.43
C SER A 9 0.21 30.17 -6.40
N GLY A 10 0.57 30.02 -5.12
CA GLY A 10 -0.37 29.97 -4.00
C GLY A 10 -0.16 31.15 -3.06
N LEU A 11 -1.24 31.73 -2.55
CA LEU A 11 -1.19 32.74 -1.49
C LEU A 11 -0.60 32.08 -0.23
N ILE A 12 0.67 32.35 0.10
CA ILE A 12 1.29 31.81 1.32
C ILE A 12 0.82 32.64 2.50
N HIS A 13 0.10 32.01 3.42
CA HIS A 13 -0.32 32.66 4.66
C HIS A 13 0.88 33.11 5.49
N THR A 14 0.83 34.34 6.00
CA THR A 14 1.89 34.89 6.83
C THR A 14 2.08 34.08 8.11
N PRO A 15 3.29 34.06 8.70
CA PRO A 15 3.56 33.36 9.96
C PRO A 15 2.60 33.77 11.08
N GLU A 16 2.26 35.06 11.15
CA GLU A 16 1.32 35.61 12.12
C GLU A 16 -0.11 35.09 11.91
N HIS A 17 -0.54 34.97 10.66
CA HIS A 17 -1.86 34.41 10.33
C HIS A 17 -1.95 32.94 10.76
N ASN A 18 -0.90 32.16 10.50
CA ASN A 18 -0.81 30.76 10.91
C ASN A 18 -0.78 30.62 12.44
N ALA A 19 -0.07 31.51 13.15
CA ALA A 19 -0.04 31.52 14.61
C ALA A 19 -1.43 31.80 15.22
N ARG A 20 -2.18 32.74 14.65
CA ARG A 20 -3.55 33.07 15.07
C ARG A 20 -4.52 31.89 14.86
N ILE A 21 -4.46 31.23 13.71
CA ILE A 21 -5.25 30.02 13.43
C ILE A 21 -4.84 28.87 14.36
N GLY A 22 -3.53 28.70 14.57
CA GLY A 22 -2.98 27.69 15.47
C GLY A 22 -3.47 27.86 16.90
N LEU A 23 -3.51 29.09 17.42
CA LEU A 23 -4.07 29.40 18.74
C LEU A 23 -5.57 29.12 18.81
N ALA A 24 -6.34 29.52 17.79
CA ALA A 24 -7.79 29.33 17.76
C ALA A 24 -8.22 27.85 17.71
N ASN A 25 -7.44 27.00 17.04
CA ASN A 25 -7.75 25.58 16.86
C ASN A 25 -7.11 24.67 17.93
N ARG A 26 -6.15 25.18 18.71
CA ARG A 26 -5.44 24.37 19.71
C ARG A 26 -6.38 23.94 20.82
N GLY A 27 -6.54 22.64 21.00
CA GLY A 27 -7.36 22.05 22.06
C GLY A 27 -8.85 21.94 21.72
N GLN A 28 -9.31 22.46 20.57
CA GLN A 28 -10.69 22.25 20.15
C GLN A 28 -10.90 20.79 19.70
N LYS A 29 -11.62 20.02 20.51
CA LYS A 29 -12.12 18.71 20.12
C LYS A 29 -13.33 18.90 19.20
N ARG A 30 -13.39 18.16 18.10
CA ARG A 30 -14.58 18.11 17.25
C ARG A 30 -15.78 17.67 18.09
N SER A 31 -16.93 18.32 17.88
CA SER A 31 -18.18 17.96 18.56
C SER A 31 -18.56 16.50 18.29
N ASP A 32 -19.27 15.88 19.21
CA ASP A 32 -19.70 14.48 19.07
C ASP A 32 -20.61 14.29 17.85
N GLU A 33 -21.43 15.29 17.52
CA GLU A 33 -22.24 15.28 16.31
C GLU A 33 -21.39 15.33 15.02
N SER A 34 -20.32 16.13 15.01
CA SER A 34 -19.38 16.18 13.88
C SER A 34 -18.58 14.88 13.75
N ARG A 35 -18.19 14.28 14.88
CA ARG A 35 -17.55 12.96 14.93
C ARG A 35 -18.49 11.86 14.44
N ALA A 36 -19.77 11.89 14.81
CA ALA A 36 -20.78 10.96 14.35
C ALA A 36 -21.07 11.12 12.85
N ARG A 37 -21.18 12.36 12.34
CA ARG A 37 -21.30 12.65 10.90
C ARG A 37 -20.09 12.15 10.11
N MET A 38 -18.88 12.39 10.60
CA MET A 38 -17.65 11.87 9.98
C MET A 38 -17.59 10.34 10.03
N SER A 39 -17.99 9.72 11.15
CA SER A 39 -18.04 8.26 11.28
C SER A 39 -19.04 7.68 10.30
N LYS A 40 -20.26 8.22 10.25
CA LYS A 40 -21.32 7.82 9.32
C LYS A 40 -20.90 8.00 7.86
N ALA A 41 -20.26 9.12 7.51
CA ALA A 41 -19.70 9.37 6.18
C ALA A 41 -18.51 8.45 5.82
N ARG A 42 -17.81 7.91 6.82
CA ARG A 42 -16.72 6.95 6.66
C ARG A 42 -17.22 5.49 6.60
N THR A 43 -18.41 5.23 7.13
CA THR A 43 -19.08 3.91 7.16
C THR A 43 -20.03 3.72 5.97
N LEU A 44 -20.67 4.78 5.46
CA LEU A 44 -21.53 4.71 4.28
C LEU A 44 -20.68 4.60 3.01
N ILE A 45 -20.40 3.35 2.64
CA ILE A 45 -19.73 2.91 1.41
C ILE A 45 -20.49 3.36 0.16
N ALA A 46 -21.80 3.62 0.26
CA ALA A 46 -22.69 3.80 -0.88
C ALA A 46 -22.56 5.13 -1.65
N GLU A 47 -22.13 6.23 -1.01
CA GLU A 47 -22.25 7.56 -1.64
C GLU A 47 -20.91 8.21 -2.02
N ARG A 48 -19.75 7.66 -1.64
CA ARG A 48 -18.48 8.40 -1.75
C ARG A 48 -17.24 7.71 -2.29
N ALA A 49 -17.31 6.50 -2.84
CA ALA A 49 -16.17 5.95 -3.54
C ALA A 49 -16.61 4.98 -4.65
N TYR A 50 -16.34 5.38 -5.88
CA TYR A 50 -16.35 4.52 -7.07
C TYR A 50 -15.32 3.40 -6.85
N SER A 51 -15.71 2.35 -6.13
CA SER A 51 -14.91 1.14 -6.06
C SER A 51 -15.04 0.48 -7.41
N PRO A 52 -13.93 0.23 -8.14
CA PRO A 52 -14.04 -0.41 -9.44
C PRO A 52 -14.58 -1.85 -9.30
N TYR A 53 -14.50 -2.45 -8.12
CA TYR A 53 -14.92 -3.83 -7.84
C TYR A 53 -16.43 -3.95 -7.57
N VAL A 54 -17.25 -3.85 -8.63
CA VAL A 54 -18.71 -3.83 -8.53
C VAL A 54 -19.26 -5.09 -7.84
N THR A 55 -18.82 -6.28 -8.28
CA THR A 55 -19.25 -7.58 -7.72
C THR A 55 -18.94 -7.68 -6.23
N LEU A 56 -17.70 -7.35 -5.85
CA LEU A 56 -17.26 -7.37 -4.46
C LEU A 56 -18.11 -6.41 -3.59
N VAL A 57 -18.37 -5.20 -4.07
CA VAL A 57 -19.19 -4.22 -3.32
C VAL A 57 -20.62 -4.71 -3.14
N ALA A 58 -21.22 -5.30 -4.19
CA ALA A 58 -22.57 -5.86 -4.10
C ALA A 58 -22.66 -6.95 -3.04
N LEU A 59 -21.70 -7.88 -3.02
CA LEU A 59 -21.63 -8.96 -2.03
C LEU A 59 -21.42 -8.44 -0.60
N LEU A 60 -20.60 -7.41 -0.42
CA LEU A 60 -20.40 -6.78 0.89
C LEU A 60 -21.67 -6.09 1.37
N ALA A 61 -22.42 -5.44 0.48
CA ALA A 61 -23.68 -4.78 0.80
C ALA A 61 -24.78 -5.79 1.18
N GLU A 62 -24.93 -6.86 0.39
CA GLU A 62 -25.89 -7.95 0.64
C GLU A 62 -25.66 -8.59 2.00
N ARG A 63 -24.40 -8.79 2.37
CA ARG A 63 -24.00 -9.43 3.64
C ARG A 63 -23.81 -8.45 4.80
N VAL A 64 -24.05 -7.16 4.57
CA VAL A 64 -23.90 -6.09 5.56
C VAL A 64 -22.48 -6.07 6.20
N ILE A 65 -21.46 -6.41 5.41
CA ILE A 65 -20.06 -6.47 5.87
C ILE A 65 -19.41 -5.10 5.72
N SER A 66 -18.89 -4.58 6.84
CA SER A 66 -18.14 -3.31 6.82
C SER A 66 -16.69 -3.49 6.35
N TYR A 67 -16.08 -2.43 5.79
CA TYR A 67 -14.63 -2.47 5.45
C TYR A 67 -13.74 -2.72 6.66
N THR A 68 -14.15 -2.30 7.85
CA THR A 68 -13.41 -2.56 9.09
C THR A 68 -13.38 -4.05 9.39
N GLU A 69 -14.50 -4.72 9.21
CA GLU A 69 -14.65 -6.15 9.44
C GLU A 69 -13.87 -6.96 8.38
N LEU A 70 -14.03 -6.62 7.10
CA LEU A 70 -13.27 -7.22 6.02
C LEU A 70 -11.75 -7.01 6.21
N ALA A 71 -11.33 -5.81 6.64
CA ALA A 71 -9.93 -5.51 6.89
C ALA A 71 -9.34 -6.40 8.00
N LYS A 72 -10.12 -6.67 9.07
CA LYS A 72 -9.72 -7.60 10.13
C LYS A 72 -9.55 -9.02 9.60
N ALA A 73 -10.51 -9.51 8.80
CA ALA A 73 -10.44 -10.84 8.20
C ALA A 73 -9.20 -11.01 7.31
N VAL A 74 -8.85 -9.98 6.56
CA VAL A 74 -7.69 -9.97 5.65
C VAL A 74 -6.36 -9.71 6.38
N GLY A 75 -6.40 -9.25 7.64
CA GLY A 75 -5.21 -8.91 8.41
C GLY A 75 -4.52 -7.61 7.96
N ILE A 76 -5.30 -6.62 7.50
CA ILE A 76 -4.79 -5.30 7.10
C ILE A 76 -5.50 -4.17 7.85
N THR A 77 -4.97 -2.95 7.75
CA THR A 77 -5.62 -1.77 8.34
C THR A 77 -6.89 -1.38 7.56
N GLN A 78 -7.86 -0.75 8.23
CA GLN A 78 -9.07 -0.24 7.58
C GLN A 78 -8.76 0.79 6.48
N GLU A 79 -7.74 1.61 6.68
CA GLU A 79 -7.23 2.53 5.66
C GLU A 79 -6.62 1.78 4.47
N GLY A 80 -5.81 0.75 4.72
CA GLY A 80 -5.25 -0.11 3.69
C GLY A 80 -6.33 -0.81 2.86
N MET A 81 -7.42 -1.24 3.50
CA MET A 81 -8.59 -1.77 2.83
C MET A 81 -9.28 -0.70 1.98
N SER A 82 -9.50 0.50 2.51
CA SER A 82 -10.11 1.61 1.77
C SER A 82 -9.30 1.99 0.52
N TYR A 83 -7.97 2.04 0.61
CA TYR A 83 -7.11 2.30 -0.55
C TYR A 83 -7.17 1.20 -1.61
N LYS A 84 -7.39 -0.05 -1.20
CA LYS A 84 -7.56 -1.16 -2.14
C LYS A 84 -8.94 -1.12 -2.79
N MET A 85 -9.99 -0.93 -2.00
CA MET A 85 -11.37 -0.83 -2.49
C MET A 85 -11.57 0.33 -3.46
N CYS A 86 -10.86 1.46 -3.32
CA CYS A 86 -10.92 2.55 -4.32
C CYS A 86 -9.95 2.38 -5.50
N GLY A 87 -9.33 1.21 -5.67
CA GLY A 87 -8.44 0.91 -6.80
C GLY A 87 -7.06 1.57 -6.76
N LYS A 88 -6.75 2.40 -5.75
CA LYS A 88 -5.43 3.04 -5.60
C LYS A 88 -4.34 2.01 -5.37
N HIS A 89 -4.64 0.95 -4.61
CA HIS A 89 -3.76 -0.18 -4.39
C HIS A 89 -4.40 -1.48 -4.90
N GLN A 90 -3.60 -2.40 -5.43
CA GLN A 90 -4.08 -3.73 -5.80
C GLN A 90 -4.18 -4.64 -4.56
N PHE A 91 -5.14 -5.54 -4.54
CA PHE A 91 -5.12 -6.70 -3.66
C PHE A 91 -4.00 -7.66 -4.09
N SER A 92 -3.34 -8.32 -3.14
CA SER A 92 -2.48 -9.45 -3.49
C SER A 92 -3.33 -10.71 -3.70
N LEU A 93 -2.82 -11.70 -4.43
CA LEU A 93 -3.49 -12.98 -4.64
C LEU A 93 -3.96 -13.62 -3.32
N VAL A 94 -3.08 -13.63 -2.31
CA VAL A 94 -3.41 -14.13 -0.96
C VAL A 94 -4.57 -13.37 -0.33
N GLN A 95 -4.61 -12.04 -0.47
CA GLN A 95 -5.70 -11.23 0.07
C GLN A 95 -7.01 -11.50 -0.67
N MET A 96 -6.96 -11.65 -2.00
CA MET A 96 -8.12 -11.96 -2.82
C MET A 96 -8.72 -13.32 -2.43
N GLU A 97 -7.88 -14.32 -2.21
CA GLU A 97 -8.30 -15.64 -1.74
C GLU A 97 -8.96 -15.59 -0.37
N ILE A 98 -8.34 -14.89 0.60
CA ILE A 98 -8.93 -14.71 1.93
C ILE A 98 -10.30 -14.04 1.82
N ILE A 99 -10.45 -13.01 0.99
CA ILE A 99 -11.72 -12.32 0.77
C ILE A 99 -12.75 -13.28 0.16
N ARG A 100 -12.39 -14.04 -0.87
CA ARG A 100 -13.27 -15.03 -1.50
C ARG A 100 -13.78 -16.06 -0.51
N THR A 101 -12.88 -16.63 0.29
CA THR A 101 -13.21 -17.59 1.35
C THR A 101 -14.08 -16.94 2.43
N TYR A 102 -13.75 -15.73 2.87
CA TYR A 102 -14.51 -14.99 3.89
C TYR A 102 -15.95 -14.72 3.45
N LEU A 103 -16.15 -14.40 2.17
CA LEU A 103 -17.46 -14.18 1.58
C LEU A 103 -18.20 -15.48 1.26
N GLY A 104 -17.58 -16.65 1.40
CA GLY A 104 -18.19 -17.94 1.10
C GLY A 104 -18.56 -18.14 -0.36
N VAL A 105 -17.88 -17.44 -1.28
CA VAL A 105 -18.12 -17.52 -2.74
C VAL A 105 -17.01 -18.31 -3.42
N VAL A 106 -16.73 -19.51 -2.91
CA VAL A 106 -15.62 -20.36 -3.39
C VAL A 106 -15.79 -20.82 -4.85
N ASP A 107 -17.04 -20.93 -5.31
CA ASP A 107 -17.38 -21.29 -6.69
C ASP A 107 -17.15 -20.14 -7.68
N MET A 108 -17.04 -18.90 -7.18
CA MET A 108 -16.71 -17.74 -7.99
C MET A 108 -15.19 -17.65 -8.21
N THR A 109 -14.78 -17.37 -9.44
CA THR A 109 -13.36 -17.15 -9.73
C THR A 109 -12.90 -15.81 -9.14
N LEU A 110 -11.60 -15.68 -8.84
CA LEU A 110 -11.06 -14.39 -8.40
C LEU A 110 -11.23 -13.30 -9.47
N GLU A 111 -11.20 -13.68 -10.75
CA GLU A 111 -11.38 -12.75 -11.87
C GLU A 111 -12.78 -12.16 -11.90
N GLU A 112 -13.80 -12.97 -11.64
CA GLU A 112 -15.19 -12.52 -11.55
C GLU A 112 -15.42 -11.66 -10.30
N LEU A 113 -14.89 -12.08 -9.15
CA LEU A 113 -15.07 -11.37 -7.88
C LEU A 113 -14.40 -9.99 -7.90
N PHE A 114 -13.20 -9.90 -8.48
CA PHE A 114 -12.40 -8.68 -8.54
C PHE A 114 -12.45 -7.99 -9.91
N ARG A 115 -13.38 -8.37 -10.79
CA ARG A 115 -13.59 -7.67 -12.06
C ARG A 115 -13.90 -6.20 -11.80
N ARG A 116 -13.24 -5.33 -12.55
CA ARG A 116 -13.50 -3.90 -12.50
C ARG A 116 -14.68 -3.54 -13.40
N GLU A 117 -15.29 -2.39 -13.14
CA GLU A 117 -16.42 -1.88 -13.93
C GLU A 117 -16.09 -1.69 -15.41
N ASP A 118 -14.85 -1.33 -15.73
CA ASP A 118 -14.33 -1.23 -17.10
C ASP A 118 -14.03 -2.59 -17.75
N GLY A 119 -14.39 -3.70 -17.09
CA GLY A 119 -14.12 -5.07 -17.53
C GLY A 119 -12.69 -5.55 -17.26
N SER A 120 -11.78 -4.67 -16.81
CA SER A 120 -10.41 -5.06 -16.53
C SER A 120 -10.32 -5.90 -15.25
N VAL A 121 -9.35 -6.81 -15.22
CA VAL A 121 -9.08 -7.65 -14.05
C VAL A 121 -7.78 -7.15 -13.41
N PRO A 122 -7.70 -7.05 -12.06
CA PRO A 122 -6.45 -6.71 -11.42
C PRO A 122 -5.35 -7.68 -11.81
N ASP A 123 -4.15 -7.14 -12.05
CA ASP A 123 -2.95 -7.95 -12.21
C ASP A 123 -2.75 -8.82 -10.95
N MET A 124 -3.02 -10.12 -11.11
CA MET A 124 -2.85 -11.12 -10.07
C MET A 124 -1.44 -11.70 -10.05
N THR A 125 -0.59 -11.30 -11.01
CA THR A 125 0.79 -11.76 -11.05
C THR A 125 1.60 -11.01 -9.98
N PRO A 126 2.42 -11.72 -9.19
CA PRO A 126 3.35 -11.05 -8.30
C PRO A 126 4.34 -10.26 -9.16
N LYS A 127 4.34 -8.92 -9.02
CA LYS A 127 5.29 -8.06 -9.75
C LYS A 127 6.71 -8.59 -9.54
N PRO A 128 7.43 -8.96 -10.62
CA PRO A 128 8.75 -9.55 -10.50
C PRO A 128 9.71 -8.53 -9.88
N TYR A 129 10.63 -9.04 -9.06
CA TYR A 129 11.76 -8.22 -8.61
C TYR A 129 12.73 -8.04 -9.77
N VAL A 130 13.32 -6.84 -9.85
CA VAL A 130 14.30 -6.49 -10.90
C VAL A 130 15.57 -7.34 -10.78
N TYR A 131 15.85 -7.88 -9.59
CA TYR A 131 16.96 -8.80 -9.33
C TYR A 131 16.43 -10.23 -9.04
N PRO A 132 16.10 -11.03 -10.06
CA PRO A 132 15.47 -12.34 -9.88
C PRO A 132 16.37 -13.33 -9.14
N VAL A 133 17.68 -13.33 -9.42
CA VAL A 133 18.65 -14.22 -8.77
C VAL A 133 18.72 -13.93 -7.27
N LEU A 134 18.89 -12.66 -6.90
CA LEU A 134 18.87 -12.23 -5.51
C LEU A 134 17.54 -12.57 -4.83
N ALA A 135 16.40 -12.34 -5.48
CA ALA A 135 15.10 -12.69 -4.92
C ALA A 135 14.96 -14.19 -4.62
N ALA A 136 15.42 -15.04 -5.54
CA ALA A 136 15.41 -16.50 -5.36
C ALA A 136 16.31 -16.92 -4.18
N ILE A 137 17.50 -16.32 -4.04
CA ILE A 137 18.40 -16.61 -2.92
C ILE A 137 17.80 -16.16 -1.59
N LEU A 138 17.21 -14.96 -1.53
CA LEU A 138 16.53 -14.46 -0.33
C LEU A 138 15.39 -15.39 0.09
N GLN A 139 14.61 -15.88 -0.87
CA GLN A 139 13.55 -16.85 -0.62
C GLN A 139 14.11 -18.19 -0.13
N LYS A 140 15.13 -18.74 -0.79
CA LYS A 140 15.79 -20.01 -0.41
C LYS A 140 16.37 -19.96 1.00
N LYS A 141 17.03 -18.86 1.35
CA LYS A 141 17.63 -18.65 2.69
C LYS A 141 16.64 -18.09 3.73
N ARG A 142 15.36 -17.93 3.38
CA ARG A 142 14.30 -17.35 4.23
C ARG A 142 14.71 -16.00 4.85
N VAL A 143 15.45 -15.19 4.10
CA VAL A 143 15.88 -13.86 4.53
C VAL A 143 14.81 -12.84 4.19
N THR A 144 14.29 -12.17 5.21
CA THR A 144 13.30 -11.11 5.02
C THR A 144 13.96 -9.77 4.67
N PHE A 145 13.23 -8.89 3.97
CA PHE A 145 13.69 -7.51 3.74
C PHE A 145 13.96 -6.73 5.03
N LYS A 146 13.25 -7.06 6.13
CA LYS A 146 13.53 -6.47 7.45
C LYS A 146 14.93 -6.84 7.94
N ARG A 147 15.34 -8.10 7.75
CA ARG A 147 16.67 -8.57 8.13
C ARG A 147 17.75 -7.97 7.24
N LEU A 148 17.49 -7.91 5.92
CA LEU A 148 18.41 -7.30 4.96
C LEU A 148 18.61 -5.79 5.22
N ALA A 149 17.52 -5.08 5.52
CA ALA A 149 17.56 -3.67 5.88
C ALA A 149 18.44 -3.40 7.11
N LYS A 150 18.36 -4.26 8.14
CA LYS A 150 19.21 -4.17 9.34
C LYS A 150 20.69 -4.32 9.02
N VAL A 151 21.06 -5.22 8.10
CA VAL A 151 22.44 -5.44 7.66
C VAL A 151 22.98 -4.21 6.92
N LEU A 152 22.14 -3.59 6.09
CA LEU A 152 22.52 -2.46 5.25
C LEU A 152 22.43 -1.10 5.95
N GLY A 153 21.92 -1.04 7.19
CA GLY A 153 21.70 0.21 7.90
C GLY A 153 20.66 1.13 7.23
N VAL A 154 19.69 0.57 6.51
CA VAL A 154 18.63 1.34 5.80
C VAL A 154 17.23 0.91 6.24
N ASP A 155 16.20 1.63 5.80
CA ASP A 155 14.82 1.24 6.04
C ASP A 155 14.38 0.05 5.15
N LYS A 156 13.39 -0.73 5.63
CA LYS A 156 12.78 -1.83 4.88
C LYS A 156 12.21 -1.36 3.53
N SER A 157 11.59 -0.18 3.49
CA SER A 157 11.03 0.39 2.26
C SER A 157 12.11 0.69 1.23
N THR A 158 13.28 1.17 1.67
CA THR A 158 14.44 1.41 0.80
C THR A 158 14.90 0.13 0.11
N VAL A 159 15.03 -0.97 0.86
CA VAL A 159 15.36 -2.29 0.28
C VAL A 159 14.29 -2.72 -0.72
N SER A 160 13.01 -2.58 -0.36
CA SER A 160 11.91 -2.93 -1.27
C SER A 160 11.91 -2.08 -2.55
N TYR A 161 12.26 -0.80 -2.48
CA TYR A 161 12.37 0.08 -3.64
C TYR A 161 13.53 -0.31 -4.54
N LYS A 162 14.68 -0.68 -3.96
CA LYS A 162 15.84 -1.18 -4.72
C LYS A 162 15.52 -2.49 -5.42
N MET A 163 14.91 -3.45 -4.72
CA MET A 163 14.48 -4.73 -5.31
C MET A 163 13.46 -4.57 -6.45
N ARG A 164 12.68 -3.48 -6.45
CA ARG A 164 11.70 -3.14 -7.50
C ARG A 164 12.28 -2.20 -8.57
N GLY A 165 13.57 -1.91 -8.54
CA GLY A 165 14.25 -1.05 -9.53
C GLY A 165 13.91 0.43 -9.47
N LYS A 166 13.27 0.92 -8.40
CA LYS A 166 13.06 2.36 -8.19
C LYS A 166 14.35 3.10 -7.82
N SER A 167 15.37 2.36 -7.38
CA SER A 167 16.71 2.84 -7.09
C SER A 167 17.69 1.66 -7.17
N GLU A 168 18.99 1.91 -7.21
CA GLU A 168 19.99 0.84 -7.31
C GLU A 168 20.71 0.60 -5.98
N PHE A 169 21.17 -0.64 -5.75
CA PHE A 169 22.10 -0.93 -4.65
C PHE A 169 23.47 -0.31 -4.96
N THR A 170 24.06 0.37 -3.97
CA THR A 170 25.43 0.86 -4.10
C THR A 170 26.41 -0.32 -4.13
N PRO A 171 27.64 -0.17 -4.68
CA PRO A 171 28.63 -1.24 -4.69
C PRO A 171 28.90 -1.83 -3.28
N GLU A 172 28.99 -0.97 -2.27
CA GLU A 172 29.15 -1.37 -0.87
C GLU A 172 27.97 -2.20 -0.36
N GLN A 173 26.74 -1.78 -0.69
CA GLN A 173 25.53 -2.54 -0.35
C GLN A 173 25.52 -3.90 -1.06
N LYS A 174 25.93 -3.97 -2.33
CA LYS A 174 26.02 -5.22 -3.07
C LYS A 174 27.01 -6.20 -2.42
N ALA A 175 28.19 -5.71 -2.04
CA ALA A 175 29.19 -6.50 -1.32
C ALA A 175 28.66 -6.97 0.05
N ALA A 176 28.09 -6.07 0.85
CA ALA A 176 27.51 -6.41 2.15
C ALA A 176 26.39 -7.45 2.06
N ILE A 177 25.53 -7.37 1.03
CA ILE A 177 24.49 -8.37 0.76
C ILE A 177 25.12 -9.72 0.42
N ARG A 178 26.13 -9.77 -0.47
CA ARG A 178 26.80 -11.03 -0.83
C ARG A 178 27.46 -11.68 0.38
N ASP A 179 28.18 -10.90 1.17
CA ASP A 179 28.92 -11.39 2.34
C ASP A 179 27.95 -11.86 3.43
N PHE A 180 26.85 -11.13 3.66
CA PHE A 180 25.77 -11.54 4.56
C PHE A 180 25.07 -12.80 4.09
N LEU A 181 24.85 -12.93 2.78
CA LEU A 181 24.20 -14.11 2.21
C LEU A 181 25.16 -15.29 2.09
N GLN A 182 26.49 -15.12 2.19
CA GLN A 182 27.49 -16.18 2.02
C GLN A 182 27.21 -16.99 0.75
N VAL A 183 27.30 -16.31 -0.41
CA VAL A 183 27.10 -16.91 -1.73
C VAL A 183 28.31 -16.63 -2.61
N ASP A 184 28.72 -17.66 -3.36
CA ASP A 184 29.87 -17.58 -4.28
C ASP A 184 29.52 -16.92 -5.63
N THR A 185 28.24 -16.57 -5.83
CA THR A 185 27.76 -15.91 -7.04
C THR A 185 28.42 -14.54 -7.21
N PRO A 186 28.99 -14.22 -8.39
CA PRO A 186 29.54 -12.90 -8.69
C PRO A 186 28.51 -11.78 -8.50
N LEU A 187 28.97 -10.59 -8.12
CA LEU A 187 28.06 -9.45 -7.90
C LEU A 187 27.26 -9.08 -9.16
N GLU A 188 27.85 -9.23 -10.34
CA GLU A 188 27.20 -8.94 -11.62
C GLU A 188 26.02 -9.88 -11.89
N GLU A 189 26.17 -11.16 -11.56
CA GLU A 189 25.14 -12.16 -11.75
C GLU A 189 24.06 -12.06 -10.65
N LEU A 190 24.47 -11.84 -9.40
CA LEU A 190 23.56 -11.68 -8.26
C LEU A 190 22.61 -10.49 -8.44
N PHE A 191 23.11 -9.40 -9.02
CA PHE A 191 22.35 -8.17 -9.27
C PHE A 191 22.02 -7.95 -10.76
N LYS A 192 22.00 -9.03 -11.56
CA LYS A 192 21.58 -8.97 -12.96
C LYS A 192 20.12 -8.53 -13.04
N ARG A 193 19.85 -7.48 -13.84
CA ARG A 193 18.50 -6.97 -14.07
C ARG A 193 17.76 -7.85 -15.09
N GLN A 194 16.45 -8.01 -14.88
CA GLN A 194 15.53 -8.54 -15.89
C GLN A 194 14.94 -7.39 -16.72
#